data_AF-A0A9D7M699-F1
#
_entry.id   AF-A0A9D7M699-F1
#
_cell.length_a   1.000
_cell.length_b   1.000
_cell.length_c   1.000
_cell.angle_alpha   90.00
_cell.angle_beta   90.00
_cell.angle_gamma   90.00
#
_symmetry.space_group_name_H-M   'P 1'
#
loop_
_entity.id
_entity.type
_entity.pdbx_description
1 polymer ?
#
loop_
_entity_poly.entity_id
_entity_poly.type
_entity_poly.pdbx_seq_one_letter_code
_entity_poly.pdbx_strand_id
1 'polypeptide(L)'
;MGHIELLNGNRDEALRNFKNGIELRYDNARIYYEAGTCARMKTNYSESKLYYQRAIEKFENSDLTNSEREDIKANFKLVNQYEIERKRENIIPQITIKYPFTNKKDVLSWTNGAVRKDKFVIEDQSPIQKVEVNGLSKAVDSTINNPVLTHDFKLTDTEGIFVFSDIYGNVNDVVFDLQTTDSVKIELHSPPQNMNNELVTEFPFSDSIMVSGQILTNIPHVAIYANGTRCLVDSLIPNPDFKIVIPYNAILDSVKIEVVDHLGFTSSFLFKINHKEALRVAANQMGKTWFVFIENSEYEIESSLQGPSKDFTLITEVLKDYKIDYVWHKKNLSKQQFEQFMVEELASKIKTNKVNSLILWYAGHGHYDGYSSYWIPVDGEKSKLSSLYPIDHLKTPLQRMNLNHLLVITDACQAGASVRNVRSGAEELKCDDINFKIKSAQILTSSALENADDKSDFASYFANLLRANSLYCIPIDRIAAKLKERFKNSLQEPKFGTIDFLEELDGTFFFLKN
;
A
#
# COMPACT_ATOMS: atom_id res chain seq x y z
N MET A 1 -14.59 -62.67 -53.91
CA MET A 1 -14.94 -61.71 -54.97
C MET A 1 -14.01 -60.50 -55.00
N GLY A 2 -13.88 -59.73 -53.90
CA GLY A 2 -13.02 -58.53 -53.86
C GLY A 2 -11.57 -58.74 -54.36
N HIS A 3 -10.88 -59.80 -53.90
CA HIS A 3 -9.53 -60.12 -54.39
C HIS A 3 -9.47 -60.47 -55.88
N ILE A 4 -10.48 -61.13 -56.44
CA ILE A 4 -10.54 -61.51 -57.86
C ILE A 4 -10.64 -60.23 -58.70
N GLU A 5 -11.50 -59.30 -58.30
CA GLU A 5 -11.64 -58.00 -58.96
C GLU A 5 -10.37 -57.15 -58.85
N LEU A 6 -9.66 -57.23 -57.73
CA LEU A 6 -8.38 -56.53 -57.56
C LEU A 6 -7.31 -57.07 -58.51
N LEU A 7 -7.23 -58.41 -58.68
CA LEU A 7 -6.33 -59.07 -59.65
C LEU A 7 -6.66 -58.70 -61.09
N ASN A 8 -7.95 -58.51 -61.40
CA ASN A 8 -8.42 -58.06 -62.72
C ASN A 8 -8.22 -56.54 -62.93
N GLY A 9 -7.68 -55.80 -61.95
CA GLY A 9 -7.49 -54.36 -62.02
C GLY A 9 -8.75 -53.52 -61.77
N ASN A 10 -9.90 -54.16 -61.49
CA ASN A 10 -11.20 -53.52 -61.27
C ASN A 10 -11.31 -52.97 -59.83
N ARG A 11 -10.55 -51.93 -59.51
CA ARG A 11 -10.44 -51.38 -58.14
C ARG A 11 -11.76 -50.86 -57.56
N ASP A 12 -12.67 -50.34 -58.38
CA ASP A 12 -14.00 -49.90 -57.94
C ASP A 12 -14.87 -51.06 -57.48
N GLU A 13 -14.91 -52.13 -58.27
CA GLU A 13 -15.69 -53.32 -57.99
C GLU A 13 -15.06 -54.13 -56.84
N ALA A 14 -13.73 -54.17 -56.75
CA ALA A 14 -13.02 -54.75 -55.61
C ALA A 14 -13.41 -54.05 -54.29
N LEU A 15 -13.36 -52.71 -54.25
CA LEU A 15 -13.73 -51.94 -53.07
C LEU A 15 -15.21 -52.12 -52.69
N ARG A 16 -16.12 -52.15 -53.67
CA ARG A 16 -17.55 -52.47 -53.43
C ARG A 16 -17.71 -53.84 -52.80
N ASN A 17 -17.04 -54.86 -53.34
CA ASN A 17 -17.10 -56.21 -52.80
C ASN A 17 -16.50 -56.32 -51.38
N PHE A 18 -15.43 -55.58 -51.07
CA PHE A 18 -14.90 -55.51 -49.71
C PHE A 18 -15.86 -54.79 -48.75
N LYS A 19 -16.53 -53.70 -49.18
CA LYS A 19 -17.59 -53.03 -48.40
C LYS A 19 -18.74 -53.96 -48.07
N ASN A 20 -19.26 -54.70 -49.05
CA ASN A 20 -20.29 -55.72 -48.82
C ASN A 20 -19.79 -56.83 -47.87
N GLY A 21 -18.52 -57.21 -47.98
CA GLY A 21 -17.89 -58.17 -47.06
C GLY A 21 -17.85 -57.67 -45.61
N ILE A 22 -17.59 -56.36 -45.41
CA ILE A 22 -17.63 -55.71 -44.09
C ILE A 22 -19.05 -55.76 -43.51
N GLU A 23 -20.08 -55.52 -44.31
CA GLU A 23 -21.48 -55.59 -43.86
C GLU A 23 -21.86 -57.00 -43.39
N LEU A 24 -21.32 -58.03 -44.04
CA LEU A 24 -21.57 -59.43 -43.68
C LEU A 24 -20.74 -59.91 -42.49
N ARG A 25 -19.51 -59.38 -42.33
CA ARG A 25 -18.55 -59.77 -41.27
C ARG A 25 -17.81 -58.55 -40.72
N TYR A 26 -18.53 -57.74 -39.96
CA TYR A 26 -18.07 -56.47 -39.38
C TYR A 26 -16.99 -56.62 -38.28
N ASP A 27 -16.76 -57.83 -37.82
CA ASP A 27 -15.74 -58.21 -36.83
C ASP A 27 -14.40 -58.59 -37.48
N ASN A 28 -14.38 -58.85 -38.79
CA ASN A 28 -13.21 -59.38 -39.48
C ASN A 28 -12.20 -58.29 -39.86
N ALA A 29 -11.11 -58.21 -39.10
CA ALA A 29 -10.01 -57.27 -39.31
C ALA A 29 -9.36 -57.35 -40.71
N ARG A 30 -9.27 -58.54 -41.32
CA ARG A 30 -8.62 -58.73 -42.64
C ARG A 30 -9.42 -58.07 -43.76
N ILE A 31 -10.76 -58.08 -43.69
CA ILE A 31 -11.60 -57.42 -44.71
C ILE A 31 -11.41 -55.90 -44.67
N TYR A 32 -11.29 -55.32 -43.48
CA TYR A 32 -10.95 -53.90 -43.31
C TYR A 32 -9.56 -53.57 -43.85
N TYR A 33 -8.55 -54.40 -43.58
CA TYR A 33 -7.21 -54.21 -44.16
C TYR A 33 -7.23 -54.20 -45.69
N GLU A 34 -7.91 -55.17 -46.32
CA GLU A 34 -8.01 -55.27 -47.78
C GLU A 34 -8.79 -54.10 -48.41
N ALA A 35 -9.87 -53.66 -47.76
CA ALA A 35 -10.58 -52.44 -48.15
C ALA A 35 -9.67 -51.20 -48.06
N GLY A 36 -8.86 -51.11 -47.00
CA GLY A 36 -7.86 -50.06 -46.82
C GLY A 36 -6.79 -50.06 -47.91
N THR A 37 -6.26 -51.23 -48.27
CA THR A 37 -5.28 -51.41 -49.34
C THR A 37 -5.87 -51.03 -50.69
N CYS A 38 -7.10 -51.46 -50.98
CA CYS A 38 -7.79 -51.10 -52.22
C CYS A 38 -8.05 -49.59 -52.32
N ALA A 39 -8.54 -48.95 -51.25
CA ALA A 39 -8.72 -47.51 -51.18
C ALA A 39 -7.41 -46.73 -51.37
N ARG A 40 -6.29 -47.23 -50.82
CA ARG A 40 -4.94 -46.68 -51.03
C ARG A 40 -4.52 -46.74 -52.49
N MET A 41 -4.74 -47.86 -53.18
CA MET A 41 -4.44 -48.02 -54.61
C MET A 41 -5.27 -47.09 -55.51
N LYS A 42 -6.41 -46.60 -55.00
CA LYS A 42 -7.26 -45.59 -55.66
C LYS A 42 -6.90 -44.16 -55.24
N THR A 43 -5.76 -43.96 -54.56
CA THR A 43 -5.30 -42.69 -53.98
C THR A 43 -6.32 -42.01 -53.05
N ASN A 44 -7.29 -42.77 -52.54
CA ASN A 44 -8.25 -42.33 -51.54
C ASN A 44 -7.70 -42.58 -50.13
N TYR A 45 -6.71 -41.79 -49.74
CA TYR A 45 -5.98 -41.97 -48.48
C TYR A 45 -6.87 -41.76 -47.23
N SER A 46 -7.85 -40.86 -47.27
CA SER A 46 -8.76 -40.64 -46.14
C SER A 46 -9.66 -41.86 -45.88
N GLU A 47 -10.22 -42.46 -46.93
CA GLU A 47 -11.02 -43.69 -46.81
C GLU A 47 -10.13 -44.89 -46.42
N SER A 48 -8.92 -44.97 -46.97
CA SER A 48 -7.93 -45.99 -46.64
C SER A 48 -7.50 -45.96 -45.16
N LYS A 49 -7.22 -44.78 -44.61
CA LYS A 49 -6.87 -44.57 -43.21
C LYS A 49 -7.97 -45.05 -42.27
N LEU A 50 -9.23 -44.70 -42.56
CA LEU A 50 -10.38 -45.13 -41.77
C LEU A 50 -10.49 -46.66 -41.72
N TYR A 51 -10.24 -47.33 -42.85
CA TYR A 51 -10.29 -48.78 -42.91
C TYR A 51 -9.16 -49.45 -42.13
N TYR A 52 -7.91 -48.98 -42.24
CA TYR A 52 -6.83 -49.51 -41.43
C TYR A 52 -7.04 -49.25 -39.93
N GLN A 53 -7.56 -48.08 -39.55
CA GLN A 53 -7.92 -47.79 -38.16
C GLN A 53 -8.95 -48.81 -37.63
N ARG A 54 -10.01 -49.06 -38.41
CA ARG A 54 -11.01 -50.08 -38.07
C ARG A 54 -10.40 -51.49 -38.00
N ALA A 55 -9.44 -51.83 -38.86
CA ALA A 55 -8.73 -53.10 -38.78
C ALA A 55 -7.94 -53.22 -37.46
N ILE A 56 -7.27 -52.16 -37.04
CA ILE A 56 -6.51 -52.08 -35.77
C ILE A 56 -7.45 -52.26 -34.56
N GLU A 57 -8.61 -51.60 -34.57
CA GLU A 57 -9.64 -51.73 -33.51
C GLU A 57 -10.15 -53.17 -33.33
N LYS A 58 -9.95 -54.05 -34.32
CA LYS A 58 -10.36 -55.47 -34.27
C LYS A 58 -9.23 -56.44 -33.93
N PHE A 59 -8.02 -55.97 -33.64
CA PHE A 59 -6.86 -56.81 -33.37
C PHE A 59 -7.10 -57.82 -32.24
N GLU A 60 -7.68 -57.40 -31.11
CA GLU A 60 -7.87 -58.26 -29.93
C GLU A 60 -8.76 -59.48 -30.23
N ASN A 61 -9.72 -59.35 -31.15
CA ASN A 61 -10.72 -60.38 -31.47
C ASN A 61 -10.53 -60.97 -32.89
N SER A 62 -9.29 -61.05 -33.39
CA SER A 62 -8.99 -61.51 -34.74
C SER A 62 -7.93 -62.61 -34.80
N ASP A 63 -8.03 -63.49 -35.80
CA ASP A 63 -7.06 -64.56 -36.08
C ASP A 63 -5.78 -64.08 -36.80
N LEU A 64 -5.50 -62.77 -36.79
CA LEU A 64 -4.34 -62.18 -37.45
C LEU A 64 -3.03 -62.54 -36.75
N THR A 65 -2.03 -62.95 -37.53
CA THR A 65 -0.66 -63.16 -37.08
C THR A 65 0.02 -61.85 -36.66
N ASN A 66 1.09 -61.92 -35.86
CA ASN A 66 1.86 -60.74 -35.48
C ASN A 66 2.44 -59.99 -36.69
N SER A 67 2.88 -60.72 -37.73
CA SER A 67 3.39 -60.11 -38.96
C SER A 67 2.33 -59.29 -39.68
N GLU A 68 1.09 -59.77 -39.74
CA GLU A 68 -0.03 -59.05 -40.37
C GLU A 68 -0.44 -57.82 -39.56
N ARG A 69 -0.43 -57.91 -38.23
CA ARG A 69 -0.71 -56.76 -37.36
C ARG A 69 0.31 -55.64 -37.55
N GLU A 70 1.59 -55.99 -37.65
CA GLU A 70 2.64 -55.00 -37.93
C GLU A 70 2.54 -54.42 -39.34
N ASP A 71 2.18 -55.23 -40.34
CA ASP A 71 1.96 -54.73 -41.70
C ASP A 71 0.76 -53.77 -41.78
N ILE A 72 -0.34 -54.06 -41.07
CA ILE A 72 -1.49 -53.15 -40.97
C ILE A 72 -1.09 -51.83 -40.31
N LYS A 73 -0.34 -51.87 -39.20
CA LYS A 73 0.17 -50.66 -38.52
C LYS A 73 1.10 -49.86 -39.43
N ALA A 74 1.98 -50.52 -40.17
CA ALA A 74 2.91 -49.89 -41.11
C ALA A 74 2.15 -49.19 -42.25
N ASN A 75 1.15 -49.85 -42.83
CA ASN A 75 0.30 -49.29 -43.88
C ASN A 75 -0.57 -48.13 -43.36
N PHE A 76 -1.11 -48.24 -42.15
CA PHE A 76 -1.80 -47.11 -41.49
C PHE A 76 -0.87 -45.90 -41.35
N LYS A 77 0.36 -46.11 -40.85
CA LYS A 77 1.36 -45.06 -40.70
C LYS A 77 1.73 -44.42 -42.05
N LEU A 78 1.93 -45.23 -43.09
CA LEU A 78 2.26 -44.78 -44.45
C LEU A 78 1.13 -43.95 -45.06
N VAL A 79 -0.12 -44.42 -44.99
CA VAL A 79 -1.27 -43.68 -45.53
C VAL A 79 -1.52 -42.40 -44.76
N ASN A 80 -1.34 -42.42 -43.44
CA ASN A 80 -1.42 -41.22 -42.64
C ASN A 80 -0.37 -40.18 -43.07
N GLN A 81 0.87 -40.61 -43.38
CA GLN A 81 1.90 -39.73 -43.94
C GLN A 81 1.51 -39.16 -45.31
N TYR A 82 0.99 -39.97 -46.24
CA TYR A 82 0.53 -39.48 -47.55
C TYR A 82 -0.66 -38.51 -47.44
N GLU A 83 -1.58 -38.75 -46.51
CA GLU A 83 -2.71 -37.85 -46.27
C GLU A 83 -2.24 -36.48 -45.78
N ILE A 84 -1.21 -36.45 -44.92
CA ILE A 84 -0.55 -35.23 -44.45
C ILE A 84 0.17 -34.55 -45.62
N GLU A 85 1.04 -35.23 -46.36
CA GLU A 85 1.80 -34.65 -47.48
C GLU A 85 0.91 -34.10 -48.61
N ARG A 86 -0.25 -34.72 -48.86
CA ARG A 86 -1.20 -34.21 -49.88
C ARG A 86 -1.87 -32.89 -49.45
N LYS A 87 -2.02 -32.67 -48.14
CA LYS A 87 -2.57 -31.44 -47.58
C LYS A 87 -1.47 -30.42 -47.24
N ARG A 88 -0.20 -30.76 -47.51
CA ARG A 88 0.96 -29.92 -47.25
C ARG A 88 0.82 -28.60 -47.97
N GLU A 89 1.00 -27.55 -47.22
CA GLU A 89 1.12 -26.19 -47.71
C GLU A 89 2.50 -25.62 -47.29
N ASN A 90 2.90 -24.50 -47.89
CA ASN A 90 4.20 -23.84 -47.67
C ASN A 90 4.03 -22.43 -47.06
N ILE A 91 2.89 -22.18 -46.44
CA ILE A 91 2.53 -20.97 -45.72
C ILE A 91 3.18 -21.07 -44.35
N ILE A 92 3.81 -19.97 -43.96
CA ILE A 92 4.52 -19.90 -42.69
C ILE A 92 3.54 -19.37 -41.65
N PRO A 93 3.38 -20.04 -40.50
CA PRO A 93 2.48 -19.58 -39.45
C PRO A 93 2.86 -18.16 -39.02
N GLN A 94 1.87 -17.35 -38.63
CA GLN A 94 2.10 -15.98 -38.17
C GLN A 94 1.62 -15.81 -36.74
N ILE A 95 2.33 -15.05 -35.92
CA ILE A 95 1.92 -14.74 -34.56
C ILE A 95 1.38 -13.31 -34.47
N THR A 96 0.21 -13.17 -33.86
CA THR A 96 -0.44 -11.89 -33.61
C THR A 96 -0.70 -11.72 -32.12
N ILE A 97 -0.43 -10.53 -31.59
CA ILE A 97 -0.73 -10.19 -30.20
C ILE A 97 -2.22 -9.89 -30.11
N LYS A 98 -2.95 -10.69 -29.33
CA LYS A 98 -4.38 -10.50 -29.06
C LYS A 98 -4.63 -9.62 -27.84
N TYR A 99 -3.73 -9.70 -26.86
CA TYR A 99 -3.80 -8.88 -25.65
C TYR A 99 -2.40 -8.72 -25.05
N PRO A 100 -2.01 -7.49 -24.65
CA PRO A 100 -2.67 -6.22 -24.91
C PRO A 100 -2.65 -5.86 -26.41
N PHE A 101 -3.65 -5.12 -26.88
CA PHE A 101 -3.67 -4.67 -28.28
C PHE A 101 -2.57 -3.63 -28.48
N THR A 102 -1.67 -3.84 -29.45
CA THR A 102 -0.60 -2.90 -29.79
C THR A 102 -0.67 -2.49 -31.26
N ASN A 103 -0.40 -1.21 -31.51
CA ASN A 103 -0.34 -0.65 -32.86
C ASN A 103 1.07 -0.77 -33.48
N LYS A 104 2.08 -1.12 -32.67
CA LYS A 104 3.46 -1.34 -33.13
C LYS A 104 3.69 -2.83 -33.31
N LYS A 105 4.00 -3.23 -34.54
CA LYS A 105 4.47 -4.57 -34.86
C LYS A 105 5.79 -4.81 -34.10
N ASP A 106 5.89 -5.96 -33.44
CA ASP A 106 7.14 -6.47 -32.82
C ASP A 106 7.67 -5.71 -31.59
N VAL A 107 6.93 -4.74 -31.05
CA VAL A 107 7.29 -4.06 -29.79
C VAL A 107 6.24 -4.33 -28.72
N LEU A 108 6.71 -4.85 -27.59
CA LEU A 108 5.93 -5.07 -26.38
C LEU A 108 6.41 -4.11 -25.29
N SER A 109 5.73 -2.98 -25.17
CA SER A 109 5.97 -2.05 -24.07
C SER A 109 5.55 -2.66 -22.71
N TRP A 110 6.17 -2.23 -21.61
CA TRP A 110 6.04 -2.82 -20.28
C TRP A 110 6.09 -1.74 -19.19
N THR A 111 5.07 -1.57 -18.36
CA THR A 111 5.17 -0.65 -17.20
C THR A 111 6.05 -1.23 -16.10
N ASN A 112 7.13 -0.54 -15.73
CA ASN A 112 8.09 -1.04 -14.73
C ASN A 112 7.39 -1.45 -13.42
N GLY A 113 7.54 -2.72 -13.00
CA GLY A 113 6.91 -3.29 -11.81
C GLY A 113 5.50 -3.90 -11.99
N ALA A 114 4.91 -3.87 -13.18
CA ALA A 114 3.61 -4.48 -13.47
C ALA A 114 3.69 -5.98 -13.80
N VAL A 115 2.63 -6.75 -13.49
CA VAL A 115 2.47 -8.14 -13.94
C VAL A 115 1.58 -8.18 -15.18
N ARG A 116 1.95 -9.00 -16.18
CA ARG A 116 1.29 -9.08 -17.49
C ARG A 116 0.92 -10.52 -17.83
N LYS A 117 -0.28 -10.72 -18.38
CA LYS A 117 -0.72 -12.00 -18.98
C LYS A 117 -0.95 -11.80 -20.46
N ASP A 118 0.04 -12.12 -21.26
CA ASP A 118 -0.05 -11.91 -22.70
C ASP A 118 -0.80 -13.01 -23.38
N LYS A 119 -1.63 -12.62 -24.36
CA LYS A 119 -2.31 -13.56 -25.24
C LYS A 119 -1.83 -13.36 -26.65
N PHE A 120 -1.30 -14.43 -27.22
CA PHE A 120 -0.89 -14.51 -28.61
C PHE A 120 -1.82 -15.47 -29.34
N VAL A 121 -2.07 -15.23 -30.61
CA VAL A 121 -2.69 -16.19 -31.51
C VAL A 121 -1.67 -16.51 -32.58
N ILE A 122 -1.44 -17.80 -32.80
CA ILE A 122 -0.61 -18.26 -33.91
C ILE A 122 -1.58 -18.69 -35.01
N GLU A 123 -1.64 -17.94 -36.09
CA GLU A 123 -2.58 -18.11 -37.18
C GLU A 123 -1.92 -18.87 -38.33
N ASP A 124 -2.58 -19.93 -38.79
CA ASP A 124 -2.16 -20.70 -39.95
C ASP A 124 -3.36 -21.44 -40.59
N GLN A 125 -3.21 -21.89 -41.83
CA GLN A 125 -4.18 -22.75 -42.50
C GLN A 125 -4.15 -24.19 -41.97
N SER A 126 -3.02 -24.59 -41.38
CA SER A 126 -2.79 -25.91 -40.82
C SER A 126 -2.64 -25.87 -39.28
N PRO A 127 -2.86 -26.99 -38.57
CA PRO A 127 -2.69 -27.01 -37.13
C PRO A 127 -1.23 -26.76 -36.71
N ILE A 128 -1.07 -26.10 -35.56
CA ILE A 128 0.25 -25.82 -34.99
C ILE A 128 0.77 -27.05 -34.25
N GLN A 129 2.00 -27.45 -34.54
CA GLN A 129 2.63 -28.63 -33.96
C GLN A 129 3.50 -28.29 -32.75
N LYS A 130 4.27 -27.20 -32.83
CA LYS A 130 5.24 -26.83 -31.78
C LYS A 130 5.26 -25.33 -31.56
N VAL A 131 5.41 -24.96 -30.30
CA VAL A 131 5.69 -23.58 -29.88
C VAL A 131 6.72 -23.62 -28.77
N GLU A 132 7.72 -22.76 -28.89
CA GLU A 132 8.74 -22.49 -27.89
C GLU A 132 8.75 -20.99 -27.59
N VAL A 133 8.87 -20.64 -26.31
CA VAL A 133 9.03 -19.26 -25.87
C VAL A 133 10.27 -19.17 -25.02
N ASN A 134 11.23 -18.31 -25.41
CA ASN A 134 12.54 -18.18 -24.77
C ASN A 134 13.25 -19.54 -24.61
N GLY A 135 13.15 -20.41 -25.62
CA GLY A 135 13.73 -21.75 -25.64
C GLY A 135 12.99 -22.81 -24.80
N LEU A 136 11.85 -22.46 -24.20
CA LEU A 136 11.03 -23.39 -23.42
C LEU A 136 9.81 -23.83 -24.22
N SER A 137 9.66 -25.15 -24.40
CA SER A 137 8.50 -25.73 -25.08
C SER A 137 7.19 -25.44 -24.34
N LYS A 138 6.18 -25.00 -25.09
CA LYS A 138 4.81 -24.76 -24.62
C LYS A 138 3.88 -25.82 -25.17
N ALA A 139 3.01 -26.34 -24.30
CA ALA A 139 1.96 -27.25 -24.71
C ALA A 139 0.98 -26.52 -25.64
N VAL A 140 0.69 -27.14 -26.78
CA VAL A 140 -0.28 -26.65 -27.77
C VAL A 140 -1.18 -27.81 -28.15
N ASP A 141 -2.47 -27.56 -28.17
CA ASP A 141 -3.44 -28.52 -28.67
C ASP A 141 -3.44 -28.47 -30.20
N SER A 142 -2.79 -29.47 -30.82
CA SER A 142 -2.70 -29.61 -32.28
C SER A 142 -4.03 -29.99 -32.95
N THR A 143 -5.12 -30.14 -32.19
CA THR A 143 -6.47 -30.29 -32.73
C THR A 143 -7.19 -28.95 -32.91
N ILE A 144 -6.66 -27.87 -32.32
CA ILE A 144 -7.23 -26.52 -32.39
C ILE A 144 -6.51 -25.72 -33.47
N ASN A 145 -7.27 -25.27 -34.47
CA ASN A 145 -6.78 -24.28 -35.42
C ASN A 145 -6.63 -22.92 -34.72
N ASN A 146 -5.54 -22.22 -35.04
CA ASN A 146 -5.20 -20.91 -34.50
C ASN A 146 -5.15 -20.86 -32.96
N PRO A 147 -4.26 -21.64 -32.31
CA PRO A 147 -4.23 -21.75 -30.86
C PRO A 147 -3.91 -20.40 -30.20
N VAL A 148 -4.57 -20.16 -29.07
CA VAL A 148 -4.30 -19.00 -28.21
C VAL A 148 -3.26 -19.42 -27.18
N LEU A 149 -2.12 -18.75 -27.18
CA LEU A 149 -1.04 -18.97 -26.22
C LEU A 149 -1.07 -17.89 -25.14
N THR A 150 -0.85 -18.30 -23.88
CA THR A 150 -0.54 -17.38 -22.78
C THR A 150 0.90 -17.50 -22.33
N HIS A 151 1.60 -16.37 -22.19
CA HIS A 151 2.93 -16.31 -21.62
C HIS A 151 3.06 -15.15 -20.64
N ASP A 152 3.75 -15.41 -19.53
CA ASP A 152 4.04 -14.44 -18.47
C ASP A 152 5.55 -14.20 -18.49
N PHE A 153 5.96 -13.06 -19.05
CA PHE A 153 7.36 -12.63 -19.05
C PHE A 153 7.79 -12.16 -17.65
N LYS A 154 9.10 -12.17 -17.37
CA LYS A 154 9.66 -11.64 -16.12
C LYS A 154 10.07 -10.19 -16.30
N LEU A 155 10.10 -9.44 -15.19
CA LEU A 155 10.58 -8.04 -15.16
C LEU A 155 12.03 -7.87 -15.63
N THR A 156 12.83 -8.94 -15.61
CA THR A 156 14.22 -8.95 -16.07
C THR A 156 14.37 -9.23 -17.55
N ASP A 157 13.31 -9.65 -18.23
CA ASP A 157 13.38 -10.03 -19.64
C ASP A 157 13.41 -8.76 -20.50
N THR A 158 14.35 -8.70 -21.44
CA THR A 158 14.47 -7.59 -22.40
C THR A 158 13.88 -7.94 -23.77
N GLU A 159 13.68 -9.23 -24.03
CA GLU A 159 13.17 -9.76 -25.30
C GLU A 159 12.29 -11.00 -25.04
N GLY A 160 11.31 -11.21 -25.92
CA GLY A 160 10.51 -12.42 -25.99
C GLY A 160 10.66 -13.10 -27.34
N ILE A 161 11.31 -14.26 -27.38
CA ILE A 161 11.57 -15.02 -28.60
C ILE A 161 10.55 -16.14 -28.72
N PHE A 162 9.73 -16.10 -29.78
CA PHE A 162 8.79 -17.14 -30.13
C PHE A 162 9.32 -17.93 -31.31
N VAL A 163 9.39 -19.24 -31.18
CA VAL A 163 9.68 -20.15 -32.30
C VAL A 163 8.52 -21.12 -32.41
N PHE A 164 7.90 -21.23 -33.58
CA PHE A 164 6.72 -22.06 -33.75
C PHE A 164 6.64 -22.66 -35.13
N SER A 165 6.02 -23.84 -35.21
CA SER A 165 5.88 -24.59 -36.45
C SER A 165 4.51 -25.24 -36.59
N ASP A 166 4.07 -25.37 -37.83
CA ASP A 166 2.90 -26.16 -38.19
C ASP A 166 3.19 -27.67 -38.19
N ILE A 167 2.19 -28.48 -38.56
CA ILE A 167 2.32 -29.94 -38.73
C ILE A 167 3.17 -30.37 -39.94
N TYR A 168 3.49 -29.46 -40.85
CA TYR A 168 4.27 -29.71 -42.07
C TYR A 168 5.75 -29.30 -41.96
N GLY A 169 6.12 -28.65 -40.86
CA GLY A 169 7.47 -28.19 -40.56
C GLY A 169 7.78 -26.80 -41.12
N ASN A 170 6.78 -26.00 -41.50
CA ASN A 170 6.98 -24.59 -41.78
C ASN A 170 7.22 -23.88 -40.44
N VAL A 171 8.37 -23.21 -40.30
CA VAL A 171 8.82 -22.59 -39.06
C VAL A 171 8.83 -21.08 -39.20
N ASN A 172 8.43 -20.39 -38.14
CA ASN A 172 8.65 -18.97 -37.98
C ASN A 172 9.31 -18.69 -36.62
N ASP A 173 10.13 -17.65 -36.58
CA ASP A 173 10.69 -17.08 -35.37
C ASP A 173 10.41 -15.58 -35.33
N VAL A 174 9.88 -15.11 -34.20
CA VAL A 174 9.54 -13.70 -34.00
C VAL A 174 10.11 -13.25 -32.67
N VAL A 175 10.84 -12.13 -32.71
CA VAL A 175 11.39 -11.46 -31.53
C VAL A 175 10.52 -10.26 -31.21
N PHE A 176 10.04 -10.19 -29.97
CA PHE A 176 9.39 -9.01 -29.44
C PHE A 176 10.34 -8.26 -28.52
N ASP A 177 10.59 -7.00 -28.83
CA ASP A 177 11.35 -6.10 -27.95
C ASP A 177 10.51 -5.75 -26.71
N LEU A 178 11.02 -6.08 -25.51
CA LEU A 178 10.37 -5.73 -24.25
C LEU A 178 10.89 -4.36 -23.78
N GLN A 179 10.09 -3.31 -23.94
CA GLN A 179 10.49 -1.95 -23.60
C GLN A 179 9.82 -1.47 -22.32
N THR A 180 10.59 -1.10 -21.31
CA THR A 180 10.00 -0.50 -20.09
C THR A 180 9.44 0.91 -20.37
N THR A 181 8.17 1.15 -20.05
CA THR A 181 7.49 2.44 -20.04
C THR A 181 7.46 3.03 -18.63
N ASP A 182 6.99 4.29 -18.56
CA ASP A 182 6.93 5.15 -17.38
C ASP A 182 6.49 4.43 -16.10
N SER A 183 7.14 4.75 -14.97
CA SER A 183 6.80 4.19 -13.66
C SER A 183 5.50 4.80 -13.12
N VAL A 184 4.58 3.96 -12.66
CA VAL A 184 3.45 4.38 -11.82
C VAL A 184 3.94 4.52 -10.38
N LYS A 185 3.60 5.63 -9.71
CA LYS A 185 3.77 5.78 -8.25
C LYS A 185 2.44 6.12 -7.60
N ILE A 186 2.33 5.85 -6.30
CA ILE A 186 1.15 6.20 -5.49
C ILE A 186 1.61 7.01 -4.29
N GLU A 187 0.99 8.17 -4.11
CA GLU A 187 1.10 8.98 -2.89
C GLU A 187 -0.22 8.87 -2.12
N LEU A 188 -0.21 8.24 -0.95
CA LEU A 188 -1.41 8.12 -0.11
C LEU A 188 -1.56 9.37 0.76
N HIS A 189 -2.75 9.95 0.74
CA HIS A 189 -3.16 11.05 1.61
C HIS A 189 -3.87 10.55 2.88
N SER A 190 -4.59 9.43 2.78
CA SER A 190 -5.30 8.80 3.89
C SER A 190 -5.44 7.30 3.67
N PRO A 191 -5.28 6.45 4.70
CA PRO A 191 -4.73 6.80 6.02
C PRO A 191 -3.23 7.18 5.93
N PRO A 192 -2.69 7.91 6.92
CA PRO A 192 -1.27 8.25 6.96
C PRO A 192 -0.40 6.99 7.12
N GLN A 193 0.83 7.08 6.62
CA GLN A 193 1.84 6.02 6.75
C GLN A 193 2.81 6.31 7.90
N ASN A 194 3.25 5.27 8.60
CA ASN A 194 4.36 5.36 9.56
C ASN A 194 5.73 5.31 8.85
N MET A 195 6.83 5.36 9.61
CA MET A 195 8.20 5.31 9.04
C MET A 195 8.54 4.00 8.31
N ASN A 196 7.72 2.96 8.46
CA ASN A 196 7.86 1.67 7.78
C ASN A 196 6.91 1.55 6.56
N ASN A 197 6.30 2.66 6.11
CA ASN A 197 5.28 2.71 5.06
C ASN A 197 4.02 1.86 5.35
N GLU A 198 3.72 1.62 6.63
CA GLU A 198 2.50 0.94 7.06
C GLU A 198 1.39 1.96 7.34
N LEU A 199 0.17 1.66 6.92
CA LEU A 199 -1.02 2.46 7.16
C LEU A 199 -1.40 2.47 8.64
N VAL A 200 -1.59 3.66 9.18
CA VAL A 200 -2.06 3.87 10.55
C VAL A 200 -3.52 4.30 10.53
N THR A 201 -4.40 3.46 11.06
CA THR A 201 -5.86 3.69 11.04
C THR A 201 -6.31 4.35 12.35
N GLU A 202 -7.29 5.25 12.26
CA GLU A 202 -7.80 5.99 13.43
C GLU A 202 -8.73 5.11 14.30
N PHE A 203 -9.33 4.05 13.72
CA PHE A 203 -10.29 3.18 14.38
C PHE A 203 -10.04 1.71 14.00
N PRO A 204 -9.48 0.88 14.88
CA PRO A 204 -9.27 -0.55 14.60
C PRO A 204 -10.59 -1.35 14.51
N PHE A 205 -11.73 -0.72 14.83
CA PHE A 205 -13.06 -1.34 14.85
C PHE A 205 -14.06 -0.68 13.89
N SER A 206 -13.63 0.17 12.95
CA SER A 206 -14.57 0.71 11.97
C SER A 206 -14.91 -0.35 10.93
N ASP A 207 -16.19 -0.46 10.54
CA ASP A 207 -16.68 -1.39 9.51
C ASP A 207 -16.14 -1.07 8.11
N SER A 208 -15.33 -0.03 7.96
CA SER A 208 -14.65 0.34 6.71
C SER A 208 -13.45 1.26 6.95
N ILE A 209 -12.55 1.32 5.98
CA ILE A 209 -11.42 2.24 5.90
C ILE A 209 -11.54 3.11 4.65
N MET A 210 -11.37 4.42 4.81
CA MET A 210 -11.29 5.35 3.68
C MET A 210 -9.84 5.49 3.22
N VAL A 211 -9.58 5.08 1.99
CA VAL A 211 -8.28 5.19 1.34
C VAL A 211 -8.37 6.27 0.25
N SER A 212 -7.46 7.23 0.29
CA SER A 212 -7.35 8.27 -0.72
C SER A 212 -5.90 8.62 -0.99
N GLY A 213 -5.61 9.02 -2.22
CA GLY A 213 -4.28 9.41 -2.63
C GLY A 213 -4.27 9.90 -4.08
N GLN A 214 -3.08 10.17 -4.58
CA GLN A 214 -2.83 10.55 -5.96
C GLN A 214 -2.00 9.47 -6.65
N ILE A 215 -2.37 9.13 -7.88
CA ILE A 215 -1.50 8.32 -8.76
C ILE A 215 -0.59 9.29 -9.50
N LEU A 216 0.72 9.04 -9.49
CA LEU A 216 1.68 9.79 -10.31
C LEU A 216 2.07 8.91 -11.50
N THR A 217 1.63 9.30 -12.69
CA THR A 217 1.87 8.56 -13.92
C THR A 217 1.74 9.47 -15.15
N ASN A 218 2.60 9.24 -16.15
CA ASN A 218 2.45 9.84 -17.48
C ASN A 218 1.50 9.05 -18.38
N ILE A 219 0.97 7.92 -17.89
CA ILE A 219 0.12 7.01 -18.66
C ILE A 219 -1.31 7.57 -18.71
N PRO A 220 -1.87 7.84 -19.90
CA PRO A 220 -3.24 8.30 -20.03
C PRO A 220 -4.24 7.15 -19.80
N HIS A 221 -5.42 7.49 -19.30
CA HIS A 221 -6.56 6.59 -19.16
C HIS A 221 -6.31 5.36 -18.27
N VAL A 222 -5.91 5.59 -17.01
CA VAL A 222 -5.76 4.52 -16.02
C VAL A 222 -7.07 4.22 -15.29
N ALA A 223 -7.31 2.95 -14.98
CA ALA A 223 -8.31 2.47 -14.03
C ALA A 223 -7.63 2.08 -12.72
N ILE A 224 -8.24 2.39 -11.59
CA ILE A 224 -7.67 2.09 -10.27
C ILE A 224 -8.60 1.14 -9.53
N TYR A 225 -8.04 0.15 -8.86
CA TYR A 225 -8.75 -0.79 -8.02
C TYR A 225 -8.10 -0.82 -6.63
N ALA A 226 -8.90 -0.87 -5.58
CA ALA A 226 -8.43 -1.14 -4.23
C ALA A 226 -9.10 -2.41 -3.71
N ASN A 227 -8.30 -3.41 -3.33
CA ASN A 227 -8.76 -4.75 -2.94
C ASN A 227 -9.76 -5.36 -3.94
N GLY A 228 -9.54 -5.13 -5.24
CA GLY A 228 -10.41 -5.59 -6.33
C GLY A 228 -11.66 -4.74 -6.57
N THR A 229 -11.98 -3.76 -5.73
CA THR A 229 -13.07 -2.80 -5.96
C THR A 229 -12.59 -1.64 -6.81
N ARG A 230 -13.31 -1.31 -7.88
CA ARG A 230 -12.95 -0.21 -8.79
C ARG A 230 -13.16 1.16 -8.14
N CYS A 231 -12.14 1.99 -8.16
CA CYS A 231 -12.19 3.39 -7.74
C CYS A 231 -12.85 4.25 -8.83
N LEU A 232 -13.63 5.24 -8.42
CA LEU A 232 -14.10 6.30 -9.31
C LEU A 232 -12.99 7.35 -9.43
N VAL A 233 -12.46 7.53 -10.65
CA VAL A 233 -11.45 8.54 -10.98
C VAL A 233 -11.73 9.16 -12.32
N ASP A 234 -11.35 10.42 -12.48
CA ASP A 234 -11.35 11.09 -13.77
C ASP A 234 -10.10 10.68 -14.56
N SER A 235 -10.25 9.66 -15.40
CA SER A 235 -9.16 9.08 -16.20
C SER A 235 -8.61 10.01 -17.30
N LEU A 236 -9.22 11.19 -17.49
CA LEU A 236 -8.78 12.20 -18.45
C LEU A 236 -7.78 13.21 -17.86
N ILE A 237 -7.67 13.26 -16.52
CA ILE A 237 -6.77 14.18 -15.82
C ILE A 237 -5.43 13.48 -15.56
N PRO A 238 -4.29 14.10 -15.91
CA PRO A 238 -2.98 13.60 -15.51
C PRO A 238 -2.88 13.50 -13.98
N ASN A 239 -2.27 12.43 -13.49
CA ASN A 239 -2.12 12.16 -12.06
C ASN A 239 -3.44 12.19 -11.25
N PRO A 240 -4.40 11.30 -11.56
CA PRO A 240 -5.73 11.38 -10.96
C PRO A 240 -5.69 11.09 -9.46
N ASP A 241 -6.43 11.90 -8.70
CA ASP A 241 -6.78 11.58 -7.32
C ASP A 241 -7.79 10.43 -7.30
N PHE A 242 -7.64 9.55 -6.32
CA PHE A 242 -8.62 8.50 -6.04
C PHE A 242 -9.08 8.55 -4.59
N LYS A 243 -10.31 8.13 -4.38
CA LYS A 243 -10.90 7.96 -3.06
C LYS A 243 -11.82 6.75 -3.08
N ILE A 244 -11.66 5.88 -2.09
CA ILE A 244 -12.46 4.67 -1.97
C ILE A 244 -12.67 4.32 -0.50
N VAL A 245 -13.84 3.76 -0.20
CA VAL A 245 -14.16 3.19 1.11
C VAL A 245 -14.10 1.68 0.96
N ILE A 246 -13.20 1.05 1.70
CA ILE A 246 -13.00 -0.40 1.69
C ILE A 246 -13.68 -0.95 2.95
N PRO A 247 -14.68 -1.83 2.84
CA PRO A 247 -15.30 -2.44 4.02
C PRO A 247 -14.30 -3.29 4.81
N TYR A 248 -14.37 -3.21 6.13
CA TYR A 248 -13.55 -3.97 7.07
C TYR A 248 -14.23 -5.32 7.33
N ASN A 249 -14.04 -6.25 6.41
CA ASN A 249 -14.47 -7.63 6.59
C ASN A 249 -13.44 -8.35 7.46
N ALA A 250 -13.51 -8.15 8.78
CA ALA A 250 -12.80 -8.87 9.84
C ALA A 250 -11.43 -9.45 9.42
N ILE A 251 -10.33 -8.75 9.77
CA ILE A 251 -8.92 -9.09 9.47
C ILE A 251 -8.40 -8.48 8.15
N LEU A 252 -8.55 -7.16 7.97
CA LEU A 252 -7.83 -6.47 6.90
C LEU A 252 -6.42 -6.10 7.38
N ASP A 253 -5.40 -6.86 6.98
CA ASP A 253 -3.99 -6.63 7.36
C ASP A 253 -3.21 -5.79 6.35
N SER A 254 -3.81 -5.54 5.18
CA SER A 254 -3.21 -4.74 4.13
C SER A 254 -4.25 -4.20 3.16
N VAL A 255 -3.94 -3.06 2.54
CA VAL A 255 -4.64 -2.53 1.38
C VAL A 255 -3.79 -2.77 0.14
N LYS A 256 -4.35 -3.45 -0.85
CA LYS A 256 -3.75 -3.61 -2.17
C LYS A 256 -4.38 -2.60 -3.12
N ILE A 257 -3.55 -1.78 -3.77
CA ILE A 257 -3.98 -0.86 -4.83
C ILE A 257 -3.38 -1.33 -6.14
N GLU A 258 -4.21 -1.38 -7.16
CA GLU A 258 -3.86 -1.81 -8.51
C GLU A 258 -4.21 -0.71 -9.50
N VAL A 259 -3.24 -0.28 -10.29
CA VAL A 259 -3.42 0.69 -11.37
C VAL A 259 -3.30 -0.06 -12.69
N VAL A 260 -4.38 -0.09 -13.44
CA VAL A 260 -4.51 -0.77 -14.73
C VAL A 260 -4.55 0.29 -15.82
N ASP A 261 -3.61 0.29 -16.75
CA ASP A 261 -3.67 1.23 -17.87
C ASP A 261 -4.63 0.79 -18.99
N HIS A 262 -4.75 1.61 -20.03
CA HIS A 262 -5.64 1.35 -21.18
C HIS A 262 -5.24 0.12 -22.01
N LEU A 263 -3.99 -0.33 -21.90
CA LEU A 263 -3.50 -1.55 -22.55
C LEU A 263 -3.73 -2.78 -21.64
N GLY A 264 -3.91 -2.60 -20.34
CA GLY A 264 -4.17 -3.65 -19.36
C GLY A 264 -3.00 -3.98 -18.44
N PHE A 265 -1.92 -3.18 -18.46
CA PHE A 265 -0.79 -3.35 -17.55
C PHE A 265 -1.21 -3.01 -16.13
N THR A 266 -0.97 -3.92 -15.19
CA THR A 266 -1.37 -3.75 -13.78
C THR A 266 -0.16 -3.52 -12.88
N SER A 267 0.01 -2.29 -12.40
CA SER A 267 0.97 -1.96 -11.33
C SER A 267 0.31 -2.20 -9.97
N SER A 268 0.95 -2.96 -9.08
CA SER A 268 0.38 -3.34 -7.78
C SER A 268 1.19 -2.82 -6.60
N PHE A 269 0.50 -2.20 -5.64
CA PHE A 269 1.07 -1.62 -4.43
C PHE A 269 0.38 -2.23 -3.22
N LEU A 270 1.16 -2.79 -2.29
CA LEU A 270 0.65 -3.43 -1.08
C LEU A 270 1.07 -2.62 0.14
N PHE A 271 0.08 -2.11 0.88
CA PHE A 271 0.30 -1.32 2.09
C PHE A 271 -0.19 -2.10 3.31
N LYS A 272 0.70 -2.46 4.22
CA LYS A 272 0.31 -3.16 5.47
C LYS A 272 -0.39 -2.20 6.42
N ILE A 273 -1.32 -2.71 7.23
CA ILE A 273 -2.02 -1.94 8.27
C ILE A 273 -1.38 -2.22 9.64
N ASN A 274 -1.05 -1.17 10.38
CA ASN A 274 -0.51 -1.26 11.74
C ASN A 274 -1.65 -1.17 12.77
N HIS A 275 -2.21 -2.33 13.14
CA HIS A 275 -3.32 -2.40 14.10
C HIS A 275 -2.94 -2.03 15.54
N LYS A 276 -1.67 -2.17 15.93
CA LYS A 276 -1.22 -1.88 17.30
C LYS A 276 -1.28 -0.38 17.62
N GLU A 277 -0.85 0.45 16.67
CA GLU A 277 -0.89 1.91 16.81
C GLU A 277 -2.34 2.43 16.74
N ALA A 278 -3.18 1.84 15.89
CA ALA A 278 -4.61 2.15 15.83
C ALA A 278 -5.34 1.87 17.17
N LEU A 279 -5.01 0.78 17.84
CA LEU A 279 -5.54 0.44 19.18
C LEU A 279 -5.04 1.41 20.26
N ARG A 280 -3.82 1.93 20.15
CA ARG A 280 -3.26 2.92 21.08
C ARG A 280 -3.97 4.26 20.98
N VAL A 281 -4.22 4.75 19.76
CA VAL A 281 -4.92 6.02 19.48
C VAL A 281 -6.39 5.94 19.91
N ALA A 282 -7.07 4.83 19.65
CA ALA A 282 -8.47 4.63 20.06
C ALA A 282 -8.65 4.52 21.59
N ALA A 283 -7.59 4.19 22.34
CA ALA A 283 -7.63 4.05 23.79
C ALA A 283 -7.15 5.29 24.57
N ASN A 284 -6.71 6.37 23.91
CA ASN A 284 -6.36 7.63 24.59
C ASN A 284 -7.62 8.50 24.73
N GLN A 285 -8.21 8.56 25.93
CA GLN A 285 -9.40 9.36 26.19
C GLN A 285 -9.16 10.87 26.06
N MET A 286 -7.90 11.31 26.09
CA MET A 286 -7.49 12.70 25.77
C MET A 286 -7.34 12.95 24.27
N GLY A 287 -7.57 11.94 23.42
CA GLY A 287 -7.32 11.98 21.98
C GLY A 287 -5.83 12.06 21.64
N LYS A 288 -5.50 12.35 20.38
CA LYS A 288 -4.10 12.46 19.94
C LYS A 288 -3.40 13.60 20.69
N THR A 289 -2.38 13.26 21.48
CA THR A 289 -1.75 14.13 22.47
C THR A 289 -0.31 14.43 22.09
N TRP A 290 0.01 15.70 21.88
CA TRP A 290 1.36 16.16 21.57
C TRP A 290 2.00 16.88 22.75
N PHE A 291 3.30 16.68 22.93
CA PHE A 291 4.14 17.44 23.84
C PHE A 291 5.13 18.28 23.04
N VAL A 292 5.01 19.60 23.15
CA VAL A 292 5.91 20.56 22.50
C VAL A 292 6.75 21.21 23.59
N PHE A 293 8.06 21.08 23.50
CA PHE A 293 9.01 21.68 24.43
C PHE A 293 9.85 22.72 23.70
N ILE A 294 9.76 23.97 24.12
CA ILE A 294 10.58 25.08 23.62
C ILE A 294 11.65 25.36 24.68
N GLU A 295 12.88 25.07 24.32
CA GLU A 295 14.07 25.24 25.13
C GLU A 295 14.86 26.45 24.62
N ASN A 296 14.95 27.53 25.39
CA ASN A 296 15.89 28.62 25.11
C ASN A 296 16.98 28.63 26.19
N SER A 297 18.19 28.29 25.77
CA SER A 297 19.35 28.05 26.63
C SER A 297 20.54 28.91 26.24
N GLU A 298 20.78 29.12 24.94
CA GLU A 298 21.95 29.83 24.41
C GLU A 298 21.54 31.24 23.98
N TYR A 299 21.58 32.18 24.92
CA TYR A 299 21.20 33.58 24.69
C TYR A 299 22.37 34.40 24.14
N GLU A 300 22.09 35.26 23.17
CA GLU A 300 23.07 36.18 22.58
C GLU A 300 23.40 37.35 23.51
N ILE A 301 22.40 37.82 24.26
CA ILE A 301 22.48 39.03 25.10
C ILE A 301 22.35 38.68 26.59
N GLU A 302 21.31 37.90 26.95
CA GLU A 302 21.11 37.43 28.32
C GLU A 302 22.09 36.30 28.67
N SER A 303 22.18 35.94 29.94
CA SER A 303 23.02 34.83 30.38
C SER A 303 22.49 33.49 29.85
N SER A 304 23.38 32.64 29.34
CA SER A 304 23.00 31.28 28.92
C SER A 304 22.62 30.40 30.12
N LEU A 305 21.74 29.42 29.90
CA LEU A 305 21.18 28.53 30.91
C LEU A 305 21.51 27.06 30.58
N GLN A 306 21.88 26.26 31.58
CA GLN A 306 22.02 24.79 31.40
C GLN A 306 20.78 23.99 31.82
N GLY A 307 19.92 24.58 32.65
CA GLY A 307 18.72 23.95 33.19
C GLY A 307 17.75 23.41 32.13
N PRO A 308 17.31 24.22 31.15
CA PRO A 308 16.25 23.81 30.21
C PRO A 308 16.52 22.50 29.45
N SER A 309 17.78 22.23 29.07
CA SER A 309 18.14 20.97 28.39
C SER A 309 18.07 19.74 29.31
N LYS A 310 18.43 19.93 30.59
CA LYS A 310 18.27 18.88 31.63
C LYS A 310 16.79 18.62 31.90
N ASP A 311 15.98 19.67 31.94
CA ASP A 311 14.54 19.59 32.18
C ASP A 311 13.82 18.85 31.04
N PHE A 312 14.16 19.16 29.78
CA PHE A 312 13.65 18.42 28.63
C PHE A 312 13.93 16.92 28.75
N THR A 313 15.19 16.56 29.04
CA THR A 313 15.60 15.16 29.19
C THR A 313 14.83 14.47 30.32
N LEU A 314 14.68 15.15 31.46
CA LEU A 314 13.99 14.60 32.62
C LEU A 314 12.49 14.39 32.39
N ILE A 315 11.81 15.38 31.81
CA ILE A 315 10.36 15.34 31.57
C ILE A 315 10.04 14.33 30.47
N THR A 316 10.79 14.33 29.37
CA THR A 316 10.57 13.35 28.29
C THR A 316 10.77 11.92 28.76
N GLU A 317 11.74 11.66 29.64
CA GLU A 317 11.94 10.33 30.22
C GLU A 317 10.71 9.85 30.98
N VAL A 318 10.12 10.71 31.82
CA VAL A 318 8.92 10.33 32.59
C VAL A 318 7.67 10.23 31.72
N LEU A 319 7.54 11.07 30.69
CA LEU A 319 6.40 11.03 29.78
C LEU A 319 6.35 9.78 28.89
N LYS A 320 7.42 8.98 28.82
CA LYS A 320 7.40 7.66 28.16
C LYS A 320 6.41 6.69 28.79
N ASP A 321 6.07 6.86 30.06
CA ASP A 321 5.07 6.03 30.77
C ASP A 321 3.64 6.52 30.55
N TYR A 322 3.47 7.61 29.80
CA TYR A 322 2.19 8.27 29.55
C TYR A 322 1.84 8.25 28.05
N LYS A 323 0.54 8.37 27.75
CA LYS A 323 -0.03 8.39 26.41
C LYS A 323 0.26 9.71 25.69
N ILE A 324 1.52 9.90 25.30
CA ILE A 324 2.00 10.98 24.45
C ILE A 324 2.29 10.41 23.06
N ASP A 325 1.64 10.96 22.03
CA ASP A 325 1.74 10.47 20.66
C ASP A 325 2.94 11.05 19.90
N TYR A 326 3.36 12.27 20.26
CA TYR A 326 4.49 12.93 19.63
C TYR A 326 5.15 13.93 20.58
N VAL A 327 6.48 13.96 20.55
CA VAL A 327 7.29 14.96 21.27
C VAL A 327 8.00 15.83 20.24
N TRP A 328 7.80 17.14 20.31
CA TRP A 328 8.48 18.12 19.47
C TRP A 328 9.37 19.03 20.31
N HIS A 329 10.68 18.91 20.14
CA HIS A 329 11.66 19.77 20.79
C HIS A 329 12.10 20.88 19.85
N LYS A 330 12.00 22.14 20.28
CA LYS A 330 12.57 23.30 19.61
C LYS A 330 13.62 23.93 20.52
N LYS A 331 14.79 24.23 19.96
CA LYS A 331 15.92 24.78 20.70
C LYS A 331 16.26 26.18 20.19
N ASN A 332 16.55 27.08 21.12
CA ASN A 332 17.16 28.38 20.90
C ASN A 332 16.48 29.20 19.79
N LEU A 333 15.17 29.39 19.90
CA LEU A 333 14.40 30.14 18.91
C LEU A 333 14.65 31.65 19.06
N SER A 334 15.05 32.30 17.97
CA SER A 334 15.05 33.77 17.86
C SER A 334 13.63 34.31 17.88
N LYS A 335 13.44 35.61 18.09
CA LYS A 335 12.13 36.26 18.15
C LYS A 335 11.30 35.98 16.90
N GLN A 336 11.93 36.12 15.73
CA GLN A 336 11.30 35.84 14.44
C GLN A 336 10.93 34.35 14.30
N GLN A 337 11.87 33.44 14.63
CA GLN A 337 11.63 32.00 14.55
C GLN A 337 10.53 31.54 15.51
N PHE A 338 10.47 32.14 16.71
CA PHE A 338 9.45 31.84 17.70
C PHE A 338 8.06 32.21 17.19
N GLU A 339 7.91 33.43 16.64
CA GLU A 339 6.65 33.90 16.08
C GLU A 339 6.20 33.03 14.89
N GLN A 340 7.13 32.75 13.97
CA GLN A 340 6.87 31.88 12.83
C GLN A 340 6.46 30.47 13.28
N PHE A 341 7.18 29.90 14.25
CA PHE A 341 6.87 28.57 14.78
C PHE A 341 5.47 28.52 15.37
N MET A 342 5.09 29.48 16.22
CA MET A 342 3.80 29.48 16.89
C MET A 342 2.64 29.71 15.92
N VAL A 343 2.78 30.65 14.98
CA VAL A 343 1.68 31.09 14.10
C VAL A 343 1.52 30.19 12.87
N GLU A 344 2.61 29.67 12.32
CA GLU A 344 2.60 28.92 11.06
C GLU A 344 2.83 27.43 11.31
N GLU A 345 4.03 27.06 11.80
CA GLU A 345 4.45 25.66 11.85
C GLU A 345 3.59 24.83 12.81
N LEU A 346 3.51 25.25 14.08
CA LEU A 346 2.80 24.53 15.13
C LEU A 346 1.31 24.48 14.80
N ALA A 347 0.70 25.62 14.49
CA ALA A 347 -0.73 25.68 14.19
C ALA A 347 -1.11 24.80 12.98
N SER A 348 -0.32 24.84 11.90
CA SER A 348 -0.53 24.01 10.71
C SER A 348 -0.37 22.52 11.03
N LYS A 349 0.67 22.15 11.78
CA LYS A 349 0.93 20.74 12.14
C LYS A 349 -0.12 20.18 13.07
N ILE A 350 -0.57 20.93 14.08
CA ILE A 350 -1.66 20.53 14.98
C ILE A 350 -2.93 20.22 14.19
N LYS A 351 -3.33 21.13 13.28
CA LYS A 351 -4.52 20.96 12.44
C LYS A 351 -4.40 19.77 11.48
N THR A 352 -3.29 19.69 10.75
CA THR A 352 -3.05 18.63 9.75
C THR A 352 -3.01 17.25 10.39
N ASN A 353 -2.47 17.15 11.61
CA ASN A 353 -2.36 15.89 12.34
C ASN A 353 -3.57 15.57 13.20
N LYS A 354 -4.62 16.41 13.20
CA LYS A 354 -5.82 16.30 14.04
C LYS A 354 -5.48 16.08 15.52
N VAL A 355 -4.55 16.87 16.05
CA VAL A 355 -4.14 16.78 17.46
C VAL A 355 -5.29 17.29 18.33
N ASN A 356 -5.68 16.52 19.35
CA ASN A 356 -6.75 16.86 20.28
C ASN A 356 -6.21 17.59 21.51
N SER A 357 -5.04 17.15 21.99
CA SER A 357 -4.46 17.58 23.25
C SER A 357 -3.02 18.07 23.05
N LEU A 358 -2.71 19.24 23.60
CA LEU A 358 -1.37 19.84 23.50
C LEU A 358 -0.86 20.20 24.88
N ILE A 359 0.34 19.72 25.19
CA ILE A 359 1.16 20.23 26.28
C ILE A 359 2.23 21.11 25.65
N LEU A 360 2.20 22.41 25.91
CA LEU A 360 3.20 23.38 25.47
C LEU A 360 4.06 23.79 26.67
N TRP A 361 5.31 23.35 26.69
CA TRP A 361 6.26 23.65 27.74
C TRP A 361 7.30 24.64 27.23
N TYR A 362 7.44 25.79 27.90
CA TYR A 362 8.51 26.73 27.69
C TYR A 362 9.48 26.72 28.86
N ALA A 363 10.77 26.56 28.58
CA ALA A 363 11.84 26.65 29.56
C ALA A 363 12.92 27.63 29.07
N GLY A 364 13.20 28.67 29.88
CA GLY A 364 14.13 29.74 29.53
C GLY A 364 13.96 30.97 30.42
N HIS A 365 14.54 32.10 30.01
CA HIS A 365 14.34 33.39 30.68
C HIS A 365 12.93 33.94 30.47
N GLY A 366 12.45 34.64 31.50
CA GLY A 366 11.21 35.40 31.44
C GLY A 366 11.42 36.83 31.93
N HIS A 367 10.47 37.70 31.62
CA HIS A 367 10.44 39.08 32.08
C HIS A 367 9.01 39.48 32.43
N TYR A 368 8.87 40.36 33.43
CA TYR A 368 7.61 41.00 33.78
C TYR A 368 7.84 42.48 34.01
N ASP A 369 7.10 43.31 33.28
CA ASP A 369 7.24 44.76 33.28
C ASP A 369 6.25 45.46 34.25
N GLY A 370 5.50 44.69 35.04
CA GLY A 370 4.41 45.18 35.90
C GLY A 370 3.02 45.09 35.26
N TYR A 371 2.93 44.87 33.95
CA TYR A 371 1.66 44.76 33.21
C TYR A 371 1.52 43.43 32.49
N SER A 372 2.57 43.00 31.79
CA SER A 372 2.58 41.82 30.91
C SER A 372 3.77 40.92 31.23
N SER A 373 3.55 39.62 31.09
CA SER A 373 4.61 38.62 31.20
C SER A 373 5.13 38.25 29.81
N TYR A 374 6.44 38.04 29.71
CA TYR A 374 7.14 37.78 28.47
C TYR A 374 8.04 36.55 28.57
N TRP A 375 8.05 35.75 27.51
CA TRP A 375 9.11 34.80 27.23
C TRP A 375 10.23 35.50 26.46
N ILE A 376 11.48 35.18 26.76
CA ILE A 376 12.64 35.82 26.12
C ILE A 376 13.20 34.87 25.04
N PRO A 377 13.12 35.26 23.75
CA PRO A 377 13.83 34.60 22.65
C PRO A 377 15.35 34.70 22.81
N VAL A 378 16.14 33.89 22.11
CA VAL A 378 17.60 33.90 22.32
C VAL A 378 18.31 35.19 21.92
N ASP A 379 17.73 35.94 20.99
CA ASP A 379 18.14 37.29 20.55
C ASP A 379 17.39 38.42 21.30
N GLY A 380 16.61 38.06 22.33
CA GLY A 380 15.82 38.99 23.13
C GLY A 380 16.64 39.71 24.20
N GLU A 381 16.27 40.96 24.49
CA GLU A 381 16.89 41.80 25.50
C GLU A 381 15.84 42.34 26.47
N LYS A 382 16.02 42.14 27.79
CA LYS A 382 15.06 42.62 28.81
C LYS A 382 14.78 44.12 28.74
N SER A 383 15.78 44.92 28.36
CA SER A 383 15.64 46.38 28.23
C SER A 383 14.75 46.80 27.05
N LYS A 384 14.51 45.90 26.08
CA LYS A 384 13.83 46.17 24.82
C LYS A 384 12.64 45.23 24.63
N LEU A 385 11.49 45.62 25.18
CA LEU A 385 10.25 44.81 25.16
C LEU A 385 9.82 44.33 23.76
N SER A 386 10.13 45.07 22.68
CA SER A 386 9.81 44.65 21.30
C SER A 386 10.58 43.43 20.82
N SER A 387 11.70 43.11 21.46
CA SER A 387 12.47 41.89 21.21
C SER A 387 11.96 40.66 21.99
N LEU A 388 11.02 40.86 22.91
CA LEU A 388 10.47 39.80 23.76
C LEU A 388 9.17 39.24 23.18
N TYR A 389 8.75 38.04 23.61
CA TYR A 389 7.49 37.43 23.22
C TYR A 389 6.43 37.56 24.33
N PRO A 390 5.41 38.42 24.17
CA PRO A 390 4.36 38.55 25.18
C PRO A 390 3.54 37.25 25.28
N ILE A 391 3.28 36.76 26.49
CA ILE A 391 2.50 35.52 26.69
C ILE A 391 1.06 35.68 26.13
N ASP A 392 0.48 36.88 26.18
CA ASP A 392 -0.85 37.14 25.62
C ASP A 392 -0.90 36.95 24.09
N HIS A 393 0.25 36.98 23.40
CA HIS A 393 0.32 36.69 21.97
C HIS A 393 0.11 35.21 21.65
N LEU A 394 0.16 34.32 22.65
CA LEU A 394 -0.20 32.91 22.47
C LEU A 394 -1.68 32.74 22.11
N LYS A 395 -2.55 33.71 22.43
CA LYS A 395 -4.00 33.67 22.17
C LYS A 395 -4.35 33.28 20.75
N THR A 396 -3.93 34.10 19.80
CA THR A 396 -4.30 33.98 18.40
C THR A 396 -3.86 32.63 17.78
N PRO A 397 -2.60 32.18 17.93
CA PRO A 397 -2.20 30.89 17.38
C PRO A 397 -2.91 29.73 18.07
N LEU A 398 -3.06 29.73 19.41
CA LEU A 398 -3.68 28.62 20.13
C LEU A 398 -5.19 28.50 19.85
N GLN A 399 -5.92 29.61 19.71
CA GLN A 399 -7.34 29.59 19.33
C GLN A 399 -7.55 28.92 17.95
N ARG A 400 -6.64 29.16 17.00
CA ARG A 400 -6.72 28.61 15.64
C ARG A 400 -6.47 27.10 15.58
N MET A 401 -5.86 26.53 16.60
CA MET A 401 -5.53 25.09 16.66
C MET A 401 -6.74 24.20 16.96
N ASN A 402 -7.83 24.76 17.51
CA ASN A 402 -9.06 24.04 17.86
C ASN A 402 -8.83 22.77 18.68
N LEU A 403 -8.02 22.88 19.74
CA LEU A 403 -7.71 21.80 20.67
C LEU A 403 -8.86 21.54 21.66
N ASN A 404 -9.02 20.29 22.09
CA ASN A 404 -9.90 19.91 23.20
C ASN A 404 -9.22 20.18 24.55
N HIS A 405 -7.93 19.88 24.66
CA HIS A 405 -7.17 20.13 25.88
C HIS A 405 -5.86 20.84 25.57
N LEU A 406 -5.65 21.96 26.24
CA LEU A 406 -4.40 22.70 26.21
C LEU A 406 -3.86 22.83 27.63
N LEU A 407 -2.60 22.48 27.80
CA LEU A 407 -1.82 22.74 29.00
C LEU A 407 -0.56 23.52 28.62
N VAL A 408 -0.46 24.76 29.08
CA VAL A 408 0.76 25.58 28.95
C VAL A 408 1.54 25.51 30.26
N ILE A 409 2.81 25.12 30.18
CA ILE A 409 3.72 25.11 31.34
C ILE A 409 4.84 26.10 31.05
N THR A 410 5.00 27.10 31.91
CA THR A 410 6.05 28.11 31.78
C THR A 410 7.02 27.98 32.94
N ASP A 411 8.18 27.38 32.65
CA ASP A 411 9.32 27.31 33.54
C ASP A 411 10.28 28.46 33.22
N ALA A 412 9.82 29.67 33.55
CA ALA A 412 10.54 30.91 33.28
C ALA A 412 10.37 31.89 34.45
N CYS A 413 11.49 32.43 34.91
CA CYS A 413 11.54 33.41 36.00
C CYS A 413 10.72 34.65 35.63
N GLN A 414 9.99 35.23 36.59
CA GLN A 414 9.15 36.44 36.43
C GLN A 414 8.00 36.39 35.41
N ALA A 415 7.97 35.49 34.43
CA ALA A 415 6.92 35.40 33.41
C ALA A 415 5.58 34.78 33.91
N GLY A 416 5.43 34.55 35.22
CA GLY A 416 4.25 33.92 35.83
C GLY A 416 3.20 34.90 36.37
N ALA A 417 3.41 36.22 36.26
CA ALA A 417 2.48 37.21 36.82
C ALA A 417 1.15 37.32 36.06
N SER A 418 1.06 36.78 34.84
CA SER A 418 -0.13 36.86 33.98
C SER A 418 -1.25 35.83 34.27
N VAL A 419 -1.11 34.95 35.28
CA VAL A 419 -2.21 34.07 35.71
C VAL A 419 -3.27 34.89 36.44
N ARG A 420 -4.37 35.25 35.75
CA ARG A 420 -5.43 36.11 36.30
C ARG A 420 -6.52 35.33 37.04
N ASN A 421 -7.01 34.23 36.47
CA ASN A 421 -7.99 33.35 37.10
C ASN A 421 -7.30 32.19 37.83
N VAL A 422 -6.79 32.47 39.05
CA VAL A 422 -6.20 31.44 39.91
C VAL A 422 -7.28 30.42 40.26
N ARG A 423 -7.15 29.20 39.73
CA ARG A 423 -7.99 28.07 40.14
C ARG A 423 -7.60 27.71 41.57
N SER A 424 -8.33 28.26 42.53
CA SER A 424 -8.14 28.03 43.96
C SER A 424 -9.16 27.00 44.41
N GLY A 425 -8.70 25.79 44.71
CA GLY A 425 -9.52 24.78 45.38
C GLY A 425 -10.64 24.16 44.55
N ALA A 426 -10.48 24.02 43.23
CA ALA A 426 -11.34 23.13 42.46
C ALA A 426 -11.18 21.69 42.99
N GLU A 427 -12.29 20.99 43.23
CA GLU A 427 -12.25 19.56 43.59
C GLU A 427 -11.50 18.79 42.50
N GLU A 428 -10.60 17.88 42.90
CA GLU A 428 -9.84 17.05 41.97
C GLU A 428 -10.82 16.27 41.09
N LEU A 429 -10.83 16.59 39.78
CA LEU A 429 -11.65 15.87 38.83
C LEU A 429 -11.18 14.42 38.74
N LYS A 430 -12.14 13.49 38.77
CA LYS A 430 -11.86 12.07 38.76
C LYS A 430 -11.40 11.61 37.37
N CYS A 431 -10.56 10.59 37.38
CA CYS A 431 -10.14 9.83 36.21
C CYS A 431 -11.31 9.02 35.61
N ASP A 432 -12.20 9.66 34.84
CA ASP A 432 -13.35 9.03 34.20
C ASP A 432 -13.67 9.61 32.81
N ASP A 433 -14.42 8.82 32.01
CA ASP A 433 -14.77 9.13 30.62
C ASP A 433 -15.53 10.44 30.40
N ILE A 434 -16.23 10.92 31.43
CA ILE A 434 -16.99 12.15 31.35
C ILE A 434 -16.01 13.32 31.48
N ASN A 435 -15.14 13.30 32.49
CA ASN A 435 -14.19 14.37 32.74
C ASN A 435 -13.13 14.50 31.64
N PHE A 436 -12.73 13.39 31.01
CA PHE A 436 -11.78 13.42 29.88
C PHE A 436 -12.30 14.17 28.65
N LYS A 437 -13.61 14.37 28.51
CA LYS A 437 -14.20 15.04 27.34
C LYS A 437 -14.45 16.53 27.55
N ILE A 438 -14.30 17.01 28.79
CA ILE A 438 -14.57 18.41 29.13
C ILE A 438 -13.39 19.26 28.69
N LYS A 439 -13.65 20.20 27.77
CA LYS A 439 -12.63 21.08 27.18
C LYS A 439 -11.87 21.85 28.26
N SER A 440 -10.55 21.89 28.17
CA SER A 440 -9.67 22.51 29.16
C SER A 440 -8.58 23.38 28.53
N ALA A 441 -8.34 24.57 29.08
CA ALA A 441 -7.23 25.44 28.66
C ALA A 441 -6.54 26.06 29.88
N GLN A 442 -5.48 25.41 30.33
CA GLN A 442 -4.85 25.68 31.63
C GLN A 442 -3.40 26.14 31.47
N ILE A 443 -2.95 26.94 32.43
CA ILE A 443 -1.56 27.40 32.52
C ILE A 443 -0.99 27.14 33.91
N LEU A 444 0.23 26.61 33.96
CA LEU A 444 1.01 26.38 35.16
C LEU A 444 2.37 27.10 35.05
N THR A 445 2.70 27.91 36.03
CA THR A 445 3.93 28.73 36.04
C THR A 445 4.80 28.34 37.22
N SER A 446 6.12 28.30 37.05
CA SER A 446 7.04 28.05 38.17
C SER A 446 7.25 29.28 39.06
N SER A 447 7.18 30.50 38.48
CA SER A 447 7.21 31.82 39.14
C SER A 447 8.20 31.98 40.30
N ALA A 448 9.50 32.08 39.97
CA ALA A 448 10.54 32.55 40.89
C ALA A 448 10.75 34.07 40.81
N LEU A 449 11.01 34.70 41.97
CA LEU A 449 11.71 35.98 42.11
C LEU A 449 13.20 35.67 42.36
N GLU A 450 13.98 35.70 41.28
CA GLU A 450 15.46 35.62 41.21
C GLU A 450 16.16 34.25 41.40
N ASN A 451 17.18 34.09 40.55
CA ASN A 451 18.16 33.01 40.43
C ASN A 451 17.59 31.63 40.02
N ALA A 452 17.44 31.45 38.70
CA ALA A 452 17.33 30.11 38.12
C ALA A 452 18.67 29.38 38.30
N ASP A 453 18.79 28.56 39.33
CA ASP A 453 19.90 27.62 39.47
C ASP A 453 19.91 26.62 38.30
N ASP A 454 21.10 26.06 37.99
CA ASP A 454 21.35 25.11 36.89
C ASP A 454 20.56 23.78 36.97
N LYS A 455 19.66 23.63 37.95
CA LYS A 455 18.70 22.54 38.12
C LYS A 455 17.32 23.12 38.44
N SER A 456 16.32 22.89 37.59
CA SER A 456 14.94 23.28 37.89
C SER A 456 14.35 22.34 38.94
N ASP A 457 14.26 22.83 40.18
CA ASP A 457 13.52 22.15 41.26
C ASP A 457 12.05 21.96 40.88
N PHE A 458 11.49 22.88 40.09
CA PHE A 458 10.13 22.80 39.57
C PHE A 458 9.96 21.60 38.62
N ALA A 459 10.77 21.52 37.56
CA ALA A 459 10.70 20.42 36.59
C ALA A 459 11.02 19.08 37.26
N SER A 460 11.99 19.07 38.19
CA SER A 460 12.36 17.88 38.95
C SER A 460 11.22 17.36 39.82
N TYR A 461 10.55 18.25 40.55
CA TYR A 461 9.42 17.85 41.38
C TYR A 461 8.20 17.44 40.55
N PHE A 462 7.92 18.15 39.44
CA PHE A 462 6.89 17.78 38.47
C PHE A 462 7.11 16.36 37.94
N ALA A 463 8.33 16.07 37.48
CA ALA A 463 8.72 14.74 36.99
C ALA A 463 8.56 13.66 38.06
N ASN A 464 8.94 13.97 39.31
CA ASN A 464 8.79 13.03 40.43
C ASN A 464 7.32 12.73 40.75
N LEU A 465 6.41 13.71 40.67
CA LEU A 465 4.98 13.49 40.87
C LEU A 465 4.40 12.57 39.78
N LEU A 466 4.79 12.78 38.53
CA LEU A 466 4.42 11.89 37.43
C LEU A 466 5.01 10.49 37.61
N ARG A 467 6.27 10.36 38.03
CA ARG A 467 6.92 9.06 38.24
C ARG A 467 6.30 8.29 39.42
N ALA A 468 5.96 8.99 40.50
CA ALA A 468 5.37 8.40 41.70
C ALA A 468 3.88 8.06 41.54
N ASN A 469 3.23 8.54 40.49
CA ASN A 469 1.83 8.22 40.23
C ASN A 469 1.68 6.72 39.94
N SER A 470 0.96 6.00 40.79
CA SER A 470 0.62 4.58 40.60
C SER A 470 -0.75 4.36 39.96
N LEU A 471 -1.51 5.43 39.72
CA LEU A 471 -2.87 5.39 39.17
C LEU A 471 -2.85 5.47 37.64
N TYR A 472 -3.95 5.04 37.02
CA TYR A 472 -4.14 5.09 35.56
C TYR A 472 -4.02 6.51 35.00
N CYS A 473 -4.44 7.52 35.76
CA CYS A 473 -4.14 8.90 35.42
C CYS A 473 -3.94 9.81 36.62
N ILE A 474 -3.39 10.99 36.33
CA ILE A 474 -3.23 12.08 37.26
C ILE A 474 -3.67 13.39 36.58
N PRO A 475 -4.63 14.15 37.17
CA PRO A 475 -5.00 15.46 36.65
C PRO A 475 -3.92 16.50 36.98
N ILE A 476 -3.78 17.51 36.13
CA ILE A 476 -2.84 18.61 36.36
C ILE A 476 -3.15 19.38 37.64
N ASP A 477 -4.42 19.47 38.08
CA ASP A 477 -4.80 20.14 39.33
C ASP A 477 -4.10 19.50 40.53
N ARG A 478 -3.96 18.17 40.55
CA ARG A 478 -3.26 17.45 41.63
C ARG A 478 -1.77 17.77 41.64
N ILE A 479 -1.16 17.83 40.45
CA ILE A 479 0.25 18.18 40.29
C ILE A 479 0.47 19.63 40.74
N ALA A 480 -0.37 20.56 40.30
CA ALA A 480 -0.34 21.97 40.66
C ALA A 480 -0.51 22.17 42.17
N ALA A 481 -1.46 21.47 42.81
CA ALA A 481 -1.66 21.54 44.25
C ALA A 481 -0.43 21.05 45.03
N LYS A 482 0.21 19.95 44.59
CA LYS A 482 1.42 19.43 45.21
C LYS A 482 2.65 20.31 44.99
N LEU A 483 2.76 20.95 43.83
CA LEU A 483 3.78 21.97 43.58
C LEU A 483 3.58 23.18 44.50
N LYS A 484 2.36 23.72 44.57
CA LYS A 484 2.05 24.82 45.48
C LYS A 484 2.37 24.49 46.95
N GLU A 485 2.09 23.27 47.38
CA GLU A 485 2.45 22.77 48.72
C GLU A 485 3.98 22.72 48.92
N ARG A 486 4.73 22.15 47.97
CA ARG A 486 6.19 21.98 48.03
C ARG A 486 6.93 23.32 48.11
N PHE A 487 6.42 24.31 47.40
CA PHE A 487 7.01 25.63 47.25
C PHE A 487 6.36 26.69 48.15
N LYS A 488 5.50 26.27 49.09
CA LYS A 488 4.89 27.17 50.06
C LYS A 488 5.97 27.91 50.85
N ASN A 489 5.84 29.24 50.94
CA ASN A 489 6.82 30.13 51.58
C ASN A 489 8.21 30.17 50.92
N SER A 490 8.34 29.70 49.67
CA SER A 490 9.55 29.90 48.87
C SER A 490 9.43 31.16 48.00
N LEU A 491 10.56 31.65 47.47
CA LEU A 491 10.59 32.72 46.46
C LEU A 491 10.03 32.27 45.09
N GLN A 492 9.80 30.97 44.92
CA GLN A 492 9.29 30.34 43.72
C GLN A 492 7.89 29.78 43.98
N GLU A 493 6.85 30.62 44.07
CA GLU A 493 5.49 30.13 44.31
C GLU A 493 4.78 29.83 42.96
N PRO A 494 4.49 28.56 42.61
CA PRO A 494 3.86 28.23 41.34
C PRO A 494 2.43 28.76 41.28
N LYS A 495 2.03 29.28 40.11
CA LYS A 495 0.66 29.71 39.86
C LYS A 495 0.00 28.79 38.85
N PHE A 496 -1.22 28.40 39.17
CA PHE A 496 -2.06 27.56 38.32
C PHE A 496 -3.41 28.22 38.11
N GLY A 497 -3.86 28.21 36.87
CA GLY A 497 -5.11 28.85 36.49
C GLY A 497 -5.44 28.56 35.04
N THR A 498 -6.28 29.42 34.50
CA THR A 498 -6.82 29.26 33.16
C THR A 498 -6.39 30.41 32.26
N ILE A 499 -6.52 30.18 30.96
CA ILE A 499 -6.11 31.15 29.95
C ILE A 499 -7.37 31.88 29.49
N ASP A 500 -7.59 33.10 29.99
CA ASP A 500 -8.82 33.92 29.87
C ASP A 500 -9.41 34.06 28.45
N PHE A 501 -8.62 33.77 27.44
CA PHE A 501 -8.99 33.96 26.04
C PHE A 501 -9.25 32.66 25.27
N LEU A 502 -9.16 31.51 25.90
CA LEU A 502 -9.53 30.23 25.29
C LEU A 502 -10.84 29.76 25.92
N GLU A 503 -11.80 29.35 25.09
CA GLU A 503 -13.02 28.72 25.58
C GLU A 503 -12.66 27.41 26.30
N GLU A 504 -12.84 27.40 27.63
CA GLU A 504 -12.80 26.20 28.47
C GLU A 504 -14.19 25.95 29.07
N LEU A 505 -14.46 24.71 29.46
CA LEU A 505 -15.74 24.28 30.05
C LEU A 505 -15.53 23.71 31.45
N ASP A 506 -14.63 24.31 32.24
CA ASP A 506 -14.19 23.84 33.57
C ASP A 506 -13.53 22.45 33.57
N GLY A 507 -13.04 21.98 32.42
CA GLY A 507 -12.31 20.73 32.30
C GLY A 507 -10.91 20.78 32.91
N THR A 508 -10.18 19.67 32.82
CA THR A 508 -8.77 19.60 33.17
C THR A 508 -7.95 18.72 32.24
N PHE A 509 -6.65 18.98 32.17
CA PHE A 509 -5.70 18.13 31.48
C PHE A 509 -5.34 16.91 32.34
N PHE A 510 -5.50 15.71 31.79
CA PHE A 510 -5.10 14.47 32.44
C PHE A 510 -3.87 13.87 31.77
N PHE A 511 -2.90 13.43 32.59
CA PHE A 511 -1.82 12.56 32.15
C PHE A 511 -2.29 11.11 32.29
N LEU A 512 -2.61 10.46 31.17
CA LEU A 512 -3.03 9.05 31.13
C LEU A 512 -1.81 8.12 30.97
N LYS A 513 -1.70 7.06 31.76
CA LYS A 513 -0.65 6.05 31.60
C LYS A 513 -0.87 5.16 30.38
N ASN A 514 0.23 4.65 29.83
CA ASN A 514 0.23 3.69 28.72
C ASN A 514 -0.45 2.36 29.05
#